data_AF-A0A1Q5TFI8-F1
#
_entry.id   AF-A0A1Q5TFI8-F1
#
_cell.length_a   1.000
_cell.length_b   1.000
_cell.length_c   1.000
_cell.angle_alpha   90.00
_cell.angle_beta   90.00
_cell.angle_gamma   90.00
#
_symmetry.space_group_name_H-M   'P 1'
#
loop_
_entity.id
_entity.type
_entity.pdbx_description
1 polymer ?
#
loop_
_entity_poly.entity_id
_entity_poly.type
_entity_poly.pdbx_seq_one_letter_code
_entity_poly.pdbx_strand_id
1 'polypeptide(L)'
;MGDSGTLSSLSGGLQGTVTVVDSTTLMISNYELQDASAPALYWWGTTDGVLKDGFRISNDHITTATTKPTDMTIKLDAGKTTADFSTVGLWCEHFGINFGQATLKDNGGSNSTTASTASTASTVSAATASASSYTSKGAAAGMVSPTSFGGLAGVVACGLLLSKAMC
;
A
#
# COMPACT_ATOMS: atom_id res chain seq x y z
N MET A 1 16.99 7.56 -7.02
CA MET A 1 17.37 8.13 -5.71
C MET A 1 16.24 9.05 -5.27
N GLY A 2 15.34 8.53 -4.47
CA GLY A 2 14.04 9.11 -4.18
C GLY A 2 13.01 8.04 -3.85
N ASP A 3 13.25 6.79 -4.22
CA ASP A 3 12.36 5.66 -3.97
C ASP A 3 11.89 5.62 -2.51
N SER A 4 10.57 5.58 -2.35
CA SER A 4 9.94 5.55 -1.04
C SER A 4 8.80 4.53 -1.04
N GLY A 5 8.46 4.07 0.16
CA GLY A 5 7.40 3.11 0.36
C GLY A 5 6.85 3.22 1.78
N THR A 6 5.53 3.18 1.90
CA THR A 6 4.87 3.17 3.20
C THR A 6 4.84 1.75 3.75
N LEU A 7 5.22 1.58 5.02
CA LEU A 7 5.10 0.30 5.72
C LEU A 7 3.63 -0.03 5.92
N SER A 8 3.25 -1.25 5.56
CA SER A 8 1.93 -1.77 5.87
C SER A 8 1.88 -2.25 7.32
N SER A 9 0.93 -1.74 8.11
CA SER A 9 0.65 -2.22 9.47
C SER A 9 -0.10 -3.55 9.41
N LEU A 10 0.64 -4.64 9.25
CA LEU A 10 0.05 -5.97 9.24
C LEU A 10 -0.12 -6.51 10.67
N SER A 11 0.96 -6.45 11.47
CA SER A 11 0.99 -7.01 12.83
C SER A 11 1.94 -6.22 13.73
N GLY A 12 1.59 -6.08 15.01
CA GLY A 12 2.39 -5.32 15.99
C GLY A 12 2.34 -3.79 15.84
N GLY A 13 1.44 -3.27 15.00
CA GLY A 13 1.24 -1.83 14.83
C GLY A 13 2.42 -1.10 14.19
N LEU A 14 3.22 -1.80 13.36
CA LEU A 14 4.33 -1.19 12.63
C LEU A 14 3.82 -0.13 11.66
N GLN A 15 4.33 1.09 11.81
CA GLN A 15 4.01 2.23 10.96
C GLN A 15 5.29 2.98 10.59
N GLY A 16 5.26 3.65 9.44
CA GLY A 16 6.34 4.51 8.98
C GLY A 16 6.45 4.54 7.46
N THR A 17 7.27 5.45 6.96
CA THR A 17 7.58 5.59 5.54
C THR A 17 9.06 5.37 5.34
N VAL A 18 9.41 4.31 4.62
CA VAL A 18 10.77 4.02 4.21
C VAL A 18 11.14 4.89 3.01
N THR A 19 12.30 5.53 3.09
CA THR A 19 12.86 6.38 2.05
C THR A 19 14.30 5.93 1.80
N VAL A 20 14.64 5.75 0.53
CA VAL A 20 16.01 5.44 0.11
C VAL A 20 16.84 6.72 0.14
N VAL A 21 17.71 6.85 1.14
CA VAL A 21 18.66 7.97 1.24
C VAL A 21 19.87 7.70 0.36
N ASP A 22 20.38 6.47 0.39
CA ASP A 22 21.55 6.03 -0.35
C ASP A 22 21.40 4.56 -0.81
N SER A 23 22.33 4.08 -1.64
CA SER A 23 22.37 2.69 -2.11
C SER A 23 22.51 1.67 -0.98
N THR A 24 23.10 2.08 0.16
CA THR A 24 23.28 1.23 1.36
C THR A 24 22.62 1.80 2.62
N THR A 25 21.82 2.86 2.50
CA THR A 25 21.21 3.53 3.66
C THR A 25 19.75 3.86 3.41
N LEU A 26 18.90 3.39 4.32
CA LEU A 26 17.46 3.66 4.33
C LEU A 26 17.11 4.50 5.54
N MET A 27 16.18 5.44 5.37
CA MET A 27 15.60 6.22 6.45
C MET A 27 14.12 5.90 6.56
N ILE A 28 13.61 5.74 7.76
CA ILE A 28 12.20 5.53 8.05
C ILE A 28 11.72 6.73 8.85
N SER A 29 10.84 7.51 8.24
CA SER A 29 10.15 8.59 8.93
C SER A 29 8.86 8.11 9.54
N ASN A 30 8.47 8.72 10.66
CA ASN A 30 7.32 8.31 11.45
C ASN A 30 7.36 6.83 11.84
N TYR A 31 8.55 6.30 12.17
CA TYR A 31 8.67 4.93 12.66
C TYR A 31 7.98 4.81 14.02
N GLU A 32 6.99 3.93 14.08
CA GLU A 32 6.26 3.56 15.29
C GLU A 32 6.08 2.04 15.32
N LEU A 33 6.35 1.44 16.47
CA LEU A 33 6.19 0.01 16.71
C LEU A 33 5.55 -0.18 18.08
N GLN A 34 4.29 -0.61 18.06
CA GLN A 34 3.47 -0.78 19.27
C GLN A 34 3.85 -2.05 20.04
N ASP A 35 4.23 -3.10 19.33
CA ASP A 35 4.66 -4.37 19.91
C ASP A 35 6.05 -4.78 19.39
N ALA A 36 7.04 -4.75 20.28
CA ALA A 36 8.38 -5.29 20.04
C ALA A 36 8.61 -6.60 20.82
N SER A 37 7.54 -7.34 21.13
CA SER A 37 7.64 -8.60 21.86
C SER A 37 8.37 -9.71 21.08
N ALA A 38 8.68 -9.49 19.81
CA ALA A 38 9.45 -10.40 18.96
C ALA A 38 10.96 -10.33 19.27
N PRO A 39 11.59 -11.43 19.77
CA PRO A 39 12.99 -11.43 20.19
C PRO A 39 14.01 -11.57 19.05
N ALA A 40 13.55 -11.71 17.80
CA ALA A 40 14.37 -11.89 16.60
C ALA A 40 13.76 -11.13 15.41
N LEU A 41 13.56 -9.82 15.57
CA LEU A 41 12.93 -8.95 14.59
C LEU A 41 14.00 -8.17 13.80
N TYR A 42 14.09 -8.45 12.51
CA TYR A 42 15.12 -7.89 11.64
C TYR A 42 14.53 -7.26 10.39
N TRP A 43 15.31 -6.39 9.76
CA TRP A 43 15.00 -5.84 8.45
C TRP A 43 15.36 -6.84 7.34
N TRP A 44 14.35 -7.18 6.55
CA TRP A 44 14.43 -8.14 5.46
C TRP A 44 14.01 -7.49 4.15
N GLY A 45 14.62 -7.92 3.06
CA GLY A 45 14.37 -7.47 1.70
C GLY A 45 13.97 -8.62 0.79
N THR A 46 13.09 -8.36 -0.16
CA THR A 46 12.61 -9.33 -1.15
C THR A 46 12.27 -8.63 -2.46
N THR A 47 12.44 -9.34 -3.58
CA THR A 47 12.04 -8.90 -4.92
C THR A 47 10.60 -9.27 -5.24
N ASP A 48 10.16 -10.44 -4.78
CA ASP A 48 8.86 -11.03 -5.11
C ASP A 48 7.73 -10.57 -4.17
N GLY A 49 8.03 -9.65 -3.26
CA GLY A 49 7.08 -9.13 -2.27
C GLY A 49 6.77 -10.11 -1.14
N VAL A 50 7.48 -11.24 -1.07
CA VAL A 50 7.31 -12.23 -0.01
C VAL A 50 8.54 -12.24 0.89
N LEU A 51 8.40 -11.75 2.13
CA LEU A 51 9.51 -11.65 3.09
C LEU A 51 10.11 -13.01 3.48
N LYS A 52 9.30 -14.07 3.49
CA LYS A 52 9.75 -15.43 3.87
C LYS A 52 10.84 -15.99 2.94
N ASP A 53 10.78 -15.63 1.66
CA ASP A 53 11.74 -16.04 0.61
C ASP A 53 12.81 -14.97 0.39
N GLY A 54 12.75 -13.88 1.16
CA GLY A 54 13.69 -12.79 1.09
C GLY A 54 15.00 -13.11 1.78
N PHE A 55 15.74 -12.07 2.11
CA PHE A 55 16.99 -12.15 2.82
C PHE A 55 17.13 -11.00 3.81
N ARG A 56 17.94 -11.22 4.85
CA ARG A 56 18.26 -10.19 5.82
C ARG A 56 19.10 -9.10 5.16
N ILE A 57 18.63 -7.85 5.20
CA ILE A 57 19.32 -6.69 4.63
C ILE A 57 20.15 -5.92 5.65
N SER A 58 19.83 -6.07 6.94
CA SER A 58 20.56 -5.42 8.03
C SER A 58 20.63 -6.35 9.25
N ASN A 59 21.79 -6.37 9.92
CA ASN A 59 21.96 -7.07 11.20
C ASN A 59 21.41 -6.26 12.39
N ASP A 60 20.92 -5.04 12.17
CA ASP A 60 20.37 -4.22 13.26
C ASP A 60 19.08 -4.86 13.81
N HIS A 61 19.09 -5.15 15.11
CA HIS A 61 18.02 -5.90 15.76
C HIS A 61 17.03 -4.94 16.43
N ILE A 62 15.75 -5.07 16.09
CA ILE A 62 14.69 -4.24 16.65
C ILE A 62 14.20 -4.88 17.96
N THR A 63 14.73 -4.43 19.09
CA THR A 63 14.33 -4.89 20.43
C THR A 63 13.36 -3.97 21.14
N THR A 64 13.20 -2.75 20.65
CA THR A 64 12.57 -1.68 21.43
C THR A 64 11.29 -1.24 20.74
N ALA A 65 10.18 -1.31 21.48
CA ALA A 65 8.92 -0.74 21.07
C ALA A 65 9.02 0.78 21.14
N THR A 66 8.59 1.44 20.08
CA THR A 66 8.64 2.89 19.95
C THR A 66 7.21 3.36 19.75
N THR A 67 6.59 3.83 20.83
CA THR A 67 5.22 4.36 20.86
C THR A 67 5.13 5.83 20.42
N LYS A 68 6.26 6.41 19.98
CA LYS A 68 6.32 7.79 19.49
C LYS A 68 6.92 7.79 18.09
N PRO A 69 6.34 8.51 17.11
CA PRO A 69 6.92 8.57 15.78
C PRO A 69 8.30 9.23 15.85
N THR A 70 9.32 8.47 15.48
CA THR A 70 10.72 8.96 15.41
C THR A 70 11.33 8.57 14.06
N ASP A 71 12.36 9.30 13.63
CA ASP A 71 13.10 8.96 12.43
C ASP A 71 14.18 7.93 12.77
N MET A 72 14.17 6.79 12.08
CA MET A 72 15.16 5.72 12.23
C MET A 72 15.97 5.61 10.95
N THR A 73 17.27 5.36 11.05
CA THR A 73 18.13 5.09 9.90
C THR A 73 18.65 3.66 9.97
N ILE A 74 18.43 2.90 8.90
CA ILE A 74 18.93 1.53 8.74
C ILE A 74 20.13 1.57 7.79
N LYS A 75 21.22 0.96 8.23
CA LYS A 75 22.36 0.68 7.36
C LYS A 75 22.26 -0.75 6.83
N LEU A 76 22.39 -0.89 5.53
CA LEU A 76 22.47 -2.19 4.88
C LEU A 76 23.84 -2.82 5.16
N ASP A 77 23.85 -4.13 5.28
CA ASP A 77 25.08 -4.91 5.48
C ASP A 77 25.94 -4.93 4.20
N ALA A 78 27.23 -5.28 4.35
CA ALA A 78 28.17 -5.24 3.24
C ALA A 78 27.75 -6.19 2.10
N GLY A 79 27.66 -5.66 0.88
CA GLY A 79 27.24 -6.42 -0.30
C GLY A 79 25.72 -6.51 -0.49
N LYS A 80 24.93 -5.78 0.30
CA LYS A 80 23.49 -5.56 0.07
C LYS A 80 23.25 -4.12 -0.37
N THR A 81 22.45 -3.96 -1.41
CA THR A 81 22.07 -2.66 -1.93
C THR A 81 20.55 -2.57 -2.09
N THR A 82 20.03 -1.34 -2.12
CA THR A 82 18.61 -1.09 -2.37
C THR A 82 18.13 -1.50 -3.76
N ALA A 83 19.05 -1.88 -4.66
CA ALA A 83 18.73 -2.47 -5.96
C ALA A 83 18.50 -4.00 -5.90
N ASP A 84 18.99 -4.68 -4.85
CA ASP A 84 18.84 -6.14 -4.69
C ASP A 84 17.44 -6.55 -4.23
N PHE A 85 16.62 -5.60 -3.79
CA PHE A 85 15.27 -5.84 -3.31
C PHE A 85 14.34 -4.71 -3.72
N SER A 86 13.08 -5.04 -4.03
CA SER A 86 12.05 -4.04 -4.35
C SER A 86 11.11 -3.80 -3.17
N THR A 87 11.04 -4.75 -2.24
CA THR A 87 10.22 -4.66 -1.02
C THR A 87 11.10 -4.91 0.19
N VAL A 88 10.92 -4.07 1.21
CA VAL A 88 11.62 -4.14 2.50
C VAL A 88 10.60 -4.18 3.63
N GLY A 89 10.86 -4.95 4.67
CA GLY A 89 9.95 -5.01 5.81
C GLY A 89 10.58 -5.65 7.04
N LEU A 90 9.80 -5.70 8.11
CA LEU A 90 10.19 -6.39 9.33
C LEU A 90 9.69 -7.83 9.32
N TRP A 91 10.64 -8.75 9.48
CA TRP A 91 10.38 -10.17 9.57
C TRP A 91 10.91 -10.71 10.89
N CYS A 92 10.08 -11.51 11.57
CA CYS A 92 10.52 -12.20 12.78
C CYS A 92 11.02 -13.60 12.43
N GLU A 93 12.31 -13.85 12.61
CA GLU A 93 12.93 -15.16 12.32
C GLU A 93 12.50 -16.24 13.31
N HIS A 94 12.24 -15.85 14.57
CA HIS A 94 11.87 -16.80 15.62
C HIS A 94 10.44 -17.35 15.44
N PHE A 95 9.49 -16.48 15.08
CA PHE A 95 8.09 -16.84 14.92
C PHE A 95 7.69 -17.10 13.46
N GLY A 96 8.51 -16.68 12.49
CA GLY A 96 8.20 -16.80 11.06
C GLY A 96 6.99 -15.97 10.63
N ILE A 97 6.84 -14.76 11.19
CA ILE A 97 5.71 -13.87 10.92
C ILE A 97 6.17 -12.53 10.34
N ASN A 98 5.32 -11.96 9.49
CA ASN A 98 5.51 -10.66 8.86
C ASN A 98 4.84 -9.57 9.69
N PHE A 99 5.64 -8.61 10.18
CA PHE A 99 5.12 -7.47 10.94
C PHE A 99 4.63 -6.35 10.01
N GLY A 100 5.26 -6.20 8.86
CA GLY A 100 4.88 -5.23 7.86
C GLY A 100 5.98 -5.05 6.82
N GLN A 101 5.57 -4.62 5.63
CA GLN A 101 6.48 -4.39 4.52
C GLN A 101 6.08 -3.16 3.71
N ALA A 102 7.07 -2.56 3.07
CA ALA A 102 6.97 -1.44 2.16
C ALA A 102 7.59 -1.85 0.84
N THR A 103 6.84 -1.69 -0.25
CA THR A 103 7.43 -1.77 -1.59
C THR A 103 7.98 -0.41 -1.94
N LEU A 104 9.28 -0.36 -2.21
CA LEU A 104 9.96 0.83 -2.70
C LEU A 104 9.54 1.03 -4.16
N LYS A 105 8.93 2.18 -4.45
CA LYS A 105 8.62 2.61 -5.82
C LYS A 105 9.16 4.02 -6.02
N ASP A 106 9.61 4.30 -7.23
CA ASP A 106 9.99 5.65 -7.65
C ASP A 106 8.78 6.59 -7.43
N ASN A 107 9.01 7.80 -6.89
CA ASN A 107 7.96 8.67 -6.32
C ASN A 107 6.80 8.90 -7.29
N GLY A 108 5.70 8.16 -7.09
CA GLY A 108 4.51 8.20 -7.93
C GLY A 108 3.53 7.05 -7.70
N GLY A 109 3.93 6.01 -6.96
CA GLY A 109 3.05 4.89 -6.61
C GLY A 109 2.96 4.68 -5.11
N SER A 110 2.10 5.45 -4.44
CA SER A 110 1.61 5.11 -3.11
C SER A 110 1.09 3.67 -3.13
N ASN A 111 1.86 2.71 -2.62
CA ASN A 111 1.37 1.37 -2.36
C ASN A 111 0.54 1.39 -1.07
N SER A 112 -0.51 2.20 -1.07
CA SER A 112 -1.72 1.85 -0.37
C SER A 112 -2.45 0.89 -1.31
N THR A 113 -2.35 -0.42 -1.04
CA THR A 113 -3.47 -1.32 -1.36
C THR A 113 -4.65 -0.96 -0.45
N THR A 114 -5.13 0.27 -0.64
CA THR A 114 -6.44 0.77 -0.27
C THR A 114 -6.92 1.58 -1.48
N ALA A 115 -6.95 0.92 -2.64
CA ALA A 115 -8.01 1.14 -3.60
C ALA A 115 -8.84 -0.16 -3.58
N SER A 116 -9.78 -0.25 -2.64
CA SER A 116 -11.22 -0.12 -2.94
C SER A 116 -11.84 -1.47 -3.30
N THR A 117 -12.73 -1.96 -2.44
CA THR A 117 -14.01 -2.48 -2.95
C THR A 117 -14.71 -1.32 -3.64
N ALA A 118 -14.31 -1.05 -4.87
CA ALA A 118 -15.05 -0.29 -5.87
C ALA A 118 -14.44 -0.63 -7.24
N SER A 119 -14.52 -1.91 -7.60
CA SER A 119 -14.53 -2.30 -9.00
C SER A 119 -15.78 -1.68 -9.63
N THR A 120 -15.61 -0.65 -10.46
CA THR A 120 -16.04 -0.65 -11.86
C THR A 120 -15.44 0.57 -12.59
N ALA A 121 -14.41 0.25 -13.39
CA ALA A 121 -14.05 0.79 -14.70
C ALA A 121 -13.85 2.31 -14.92
N SER A 122 -12.57 2.65 -15.12
CA SER A 122 -11.95 3.37 -16.26
C SER A 122 -12.77 4.42 -17.03
N THR A 123 -12.20 5.62 -17.25
CA THR A 123 -11.72 6.12 -18.57
C THR A 123 -11.04 7.51 -18.43
N VAL A 124 -9.73 7.54 -18.74
CA VAL A 124 -8.82 8.60 -19.25
C VAL A 124 -8.68 10.00 -18.59
N SER A 125 -7.41 10.29 -18.25
CA SER A 125 -6.61 11.50 -18.53
C SER A 125 -7.15 12.91 -18.25
N ALA A 126 -6.46 13.66 -17.39
CA ALA A 126 -6.01 15.03 -17.71
C ALA A 126 -4.90 15.50 -16.76
N ALA A 127 -3.80 15.94 -17.34
CA ALA A 127 -2.77 16.72 -16.67
C ALA A 127 -3.11 18.21 -16.72
N THR A 128 -2.56 18.95 -15.75
CA THR A 128 -2.09 20.35 -15.84
C THR A 128 -3.01 21.47 -15.34
N ALA A 129 -2.43 22.18 -14.38
CA ALA A 129 -2.50 23.61 -14.08
C ALA A 129 -3.68 24.20 -13.29
N SER A 130 -3.26 25.03 -12.35
CA SER A 130 -3.97 25.86 -11.40
C SER A 130 -4.81 26.98 -12.05
N ALA A 131 -5.85 27.37 -11.30
CA ALA A 131 -6.59 28.63 -11.33
C ALA A 131 -7.36 28.98 -12.62
N SER A 132 -8.68 29.11 -12.51
CA SER A 132 -9.46 30.29 -12.94
C SER A 132 -10.96 30.04 -12.75
N SER A 133 -11.59 30.93 -11.99
CA SER A 133 -13.02 31.16 -11.91
C SER A 133 -13.63 31.41 -13.30
N TYR A 134 -14.71 30.73 -13.67
CA TYR A 134 -15.71 31.29 -14.58
C TYR A 134 -17.07 30.59 -14.46
N THR A 135 -18.04 31.41 -14.08
CA THR A 135 -19.49 31.29 -14.28
C THR A 135 -19.86 30.64 -15.61
N SER A 136 -20.76 29.66 -15.60
CA SER A 136 -21.37 29.12 -16.82
C SER A 136 -22.83 29.56 -16.94
N LYS A 137 -23.10 30.40 -17.94
CA LYS A 137 -24.40 30.88 -18.37
C LYS A 137 -24.67 30.31 -19.77
N GLY A 138 -25.74 29.53 -19.92
CA GLY A 138 -26.56 29.44 -21.13
C GLY A 138 -26.20 28.42 -22.23
N ALA A 139 -27.21 27.58 -22.55
CA ALA A 139 -27.82 27.39 -23.89
C ALA A 139 -26.93 26.91 -25.07
N ALA A 140 -27.33 26.04 -26.00
CA ALA A 140 -28.59 25.37 -26.31
C ALA A 140 -28.34 24.32 -27.43
N ALA A 141 -29.37 23.51 -27.67
CA ALA A 141 -29.80 22.94 -28.97
C ALA A 141 -29.03 21.75 -29.55
N GLY A 142 -29.77 20.64 -29.70
CA GLY A 142 -29.36 19.47 -30.48
C GLY A 142 -30.40 18.36 -30.38
N MET A 143 -31.62 18.62 -30.87
CA MET A 143 -32.73 17.68 -30.90
C MET A 143 -32.58 16.73 -32.10
N VAL A 144 -32.62 15.41 -31.90
CA VAL A 144 -33.23 14.45 -32.83
C VAL A 144 -33.61 13.15 -32.09
N SER A 145 -34.91 12.92 -31.94
CA SER A 145 -35.54 11.60 -31.73
C SER A 145 -35.99 11.07 -33.11
N PRO A 146 -36.78 9.97 -33.24
CA PRO A 146 -36.90 8.70 -32.49
C PRO A 146 -36.77 7.46 -33.42
N THR A 147 -36.79 6.24 -32.87
CA THR A 147 -37.48 5.00 -33.36
C THR A 147 -36.91 3.80 -32.58
N SER A 148 -37.58 3.28 -31.54
CA SER A 148 -38.70 2.29 -31.52
C SER A 148 -38.30 0.86 -31.91
N PHE A 149 -38.94 -0.11 -31.24
CA PHE A 149 -38.77 -1.59 -31.22
C PHE A 149 -37.76 -2.07 -30.17
N GLY A 150 -38.09 -2.86 -29.14
CA GLY A 150 -39.25 -3.70 -28.83
C GLY A 150 -38.74 -5.01 -28.21
N GLY A 151 -39.28 -5.45 -27.06
CA GLY A 151 -38.98 -6.75 -26.45
C GLY A 151 -38.73 -6.66 -24.93
N LEU A 152 -39.75 -6.64 -24.07
CA LEU A 152 -40.47 -7.78 -23.47
C LEU A 152 -39.62 -8.75 -22.62
N ALA A 153 -40.00 -8.78 -21.34
CA ALA A 153 -40.06 -9.91 -20.42
C ALA A 153 -38.78 -10.38 -19.71
N GLY A 154 -38.83 -10.33 -18.38
CA GLY A 154 -37.88 -11.07 -17.53
C GLY A 154 -37.82 -10.61 -16.08
N VAL A 155 -38.95 -10.49 -15.38
CA VAL A 155 -38.97 -10.36 -13.92
C VAL A 155 -38.56 -11.71 -13.32
N VAL A 156 -37.44 -11.77 -12.60
CA VAL A 156 -37.16 -12.85 -11.65
C VAL A 156 -36.77 -12.21 -10.33
N ALA A 157 -37.78 -12.08 -9.46
CA ALA A 157 -37.63 -11.90 -8.03
C ALA A 157 -37.79 -13.27 -7.37
N CYS A 158 -36.72 -13.79 -6.76
CA CYS A 158 -36.75 -14.85 -5.75
C CYS A 158 -35.32 -14.97 -5.20
N GLY A 159 -35.02 -14.93 -3.91
CA GLY A 159 -35.85 -14.84 -2.73
C GLY A 159 -34.92 -14.62 -1.54
N LEU A 160 -35.39 -13.78 -0.63
CA LEU A 160 -34.90 -13.65 0.72
C LEU A 160 -35.09 -15.00 1.42
N LEU A 161 -34.02 -15.62 1.92
CA LEU A 161 -34.16 -16.65 2.95
C LEU A 161 -32.99 -16.61 3.92
N LEU A 162 -33.28 -15.94 5.04
CA LEU A 162 -32.71 -16.17 6.36
C LEU A 162 -32.50 -17.68 6.58
N SER A 163 -31.31 -18.05 7.02
CA SER A 163 -31.15 -19.20 7.90
C SER A 163 -30.24 -18.83 9.05
N LYS A 164 -30.73 -19.20 10.23
CA LYS A 164 -30.43 -18.69 11.56
C LYS A 164 -30.05 -19.90 12.39
N ALA A 165 -29.07 -19.73 13.29
CA ALA A 165 -28.70 -20.63 14.40
C ALA A 165 -28.15 -22.01 13.96
N MET A 166 -27.37 -22.78 14.72
CA MET A 166 -27.04 -22.90 16.14
C MET A 166 -25.75 -23.78 16.17
N CYS A 167 -24.71 -23.53 16.95
CA CYS A 167 -24.53 -23.78 18.38
C CYS A 167 -23.19 -23.16 18.81
#